data_AF-A0AAV0F2N6-F1
#
_entry.id   AF-A0AAV0F2N6-F1
#
_cell.length_a   1.000
_cell.length_b   1.000
_cell.length_c   1.000
_cell.angle_alpha   90.00
_cell.angle_beta   90.00
_cell.angle_gamma   90.00
#
_symmetry.space_group_name_H-M   'P 1'
#
loop_
_entity.id
_entity.type
_entity.pdbx_description
1 polymer ?
#
loop_
_entity_poly.entity_id
_entity_poly.type
_entity_poly.pdbx_seq_one_letter_code
_entity_poly.pdbx_strand_id
1 'polypeptide(L)'
;MLLMFGVNRKAPFVQVFPKSAILSGLLSKKVTKDGFPVIFHDVFLFTEEKGLIIEKRVTDLTLDEFLSYGPQRSAENVGKPIYRKTKGGTIFEWAVEDDDHLCILKDVFQSVNDSLGFNIELKFDNNRVYTEAELVRVIKVIMKVVLDDAKERVIMFSTFHPDAALLIRKLQNLYPVFFLSNGGNEIHSDTRRNSLEEAVKLCLAGGLQGIVSEVKAILRNPSAINKIKDSHLSLITYGQLNNVGEVVYMQRNMGVEGVIVDVVEEIMETVSELNDTDSGERGQALCIDEKTVLTEKMDRHCSKEEILCLFSLLPLLLHR
;
A
#
# COMPACT_ATOMS: atom_id res chain seq x y z
N MET A 1 -12.35 3.64 8.15
CA MET A 1 -12.23 4.90 7.41
C MET A 1 -11.35 4.66 6.18
N LEU A 2 -11.93 4.86 5.00
CA LEU A 2 -11.54 4.26 3.73
C LEU A 2 -10.67 5.18 2.86
N LEU A 3 -9.95 4.63 1.87
CA LEU A 3 -8.94 5.37 1.09
C LEU A 3 -9.59 6.32 0.11
N MET A 4 -9.65 7.58 0.55
CA MET A 4 -10.33 8.70 -0.08
C MET A 4 -9.46 9.33 -1.17
N PHE A 5 -10.04 9.57 -2.34
CA PHE A 5 -9.49 10.57 -3.28
C PHE A 5 -10.50 11.72 -3.38
N GLY A 6 -10.32 12.75 -2.56
CA GLY A 6 -10.93 14.05 -2.83
C GLY A 6 -10.02 14.83 -3.78
N VAL A 7 -10.40 14.95 -5.05
CA VAL A 7 -9.71 15.85 -6.00
C VAL A 7 -10.05 17.29 -5.60
N ASN A 8 -9.36 17.83 -4.61
CA ASN A 8 -9.39 19.27 -4.34
C ASN A 8 -8.23 19.92 -5.10
N ARG A 9 -8.51 20.36 -6.35
CA ARG A 9 -7.53 21.00 -7.27
C ARG A 9 -7.02 22.38 -6.79
N LYS A 10 -7.11 22.70 -5.49
CA LYS A 10 -6.82 24.05 -4.97
C LYS A 10 -5.96 24.12 -3.71
N ALA A 11 -5.33 23.04 -3.25
CA ALA A 11 -4.40 23.14 -2.12
C ALA A 11 -3.19 22.18 -2.24
N PRO A 12 -1.98 22.59 -1.79
CA PRO A 12 -0.73 21.85 -1.95
C PRO A 12 -0.59 20.77 -0.85
N PHE A 13 -1.54 19.85 -0.76
CA PHE A 13 -1.49 18.75 0.21
C PHE A 13 -0.81 17.50 -0.37
N VAL A 14 0.01 16.83 0.45
CA VAL A 14 0.38 15.42 0.22
C VAL A 14 -0.86 14.57 0.37
N GLN A 15 -1.08 13.68 -0.59
CA GLN A 15 -2.24 12.80 -0.54
C GLN A 15 -2.02 11.71 0.52
N VAL A 16 -2.85 11.70 1.56
CA VAL A 16 -2.83 10.68 2.61
C VAL A 16 -3.82 9.58 2.26
N PHE A 17 -3.36 8.33 2.31
CA PHE A 17 -4.09 7.17 1.84
C PHE A 17 -4.26 6.13 2.99
N PRO A 18 -5.47 5.91 3.58
CA PRO A 18 -5.69 4.85 4.59
C PRO A 18 -5.47 3.43 4.10
N LYS A 19 -4.92 2.62 4.98
CA LYS A 19 -4.76 1.19 4.81
C LYS A 19 -5.97 0.38 5.29
N SER A 20 -6.97 1.00 5.94
CA SER A 20 -8.02 0.27 6.67
C SER A 20 -9.40 0.95 6.71
N ALA A 21 -10.34 0.40 5.94
CA ALA A 21 -11.52 -0.19 6.55
C ALA A 21 -12.12 -1.20 5.58
N ILE A 22 -12.25 -2.43 6.07
CA ILE A 22 -12.55 -3.66 5.32
C ILE A 22 -11.39 -4.00 4.37
N LEU A 23 -10.55 -4.92 4.85
CA LEU A 23 -9.28 -5.39 4.27
C LEU A 23 -8.06 -4.49 4.50
N SER A 24 -7.27 -4.90 5.48
CA SER A 24 -5.91 -4.46 5.75
C SER A 24 -5.03 -4.48 4.49
N GLY A 25 -4.46 -3.34 4.16
CA GLY A 25 -3.46 -3.20 3.09
C GLY A 25 -4.12 -2.74 1.79
N LEU A 26 -3.36 -2.01 0.96
CA LEU A 26 -3.59 -1.89 -0.48
C LEU A 26 -4.50 -3.01 -1.00
N LEU A 27 -5.64 -2.70 -1.63
CA LEU A 27 -6.62 -3.69 -2.07
C LEU A 27 -5.89 -4.76 -2.90
N SER A 28 -5.53 -5.86 -2.24
CA SER A 28 -4.67 -6.88 -2.80
C SER A 28 -5.57 -7.83 -3.54
N LYS A 29 -5.57 -7.68 -4.86
CA LYS A 29 -6.49 -8.41 -5.71
C LYS A 29 -5.83 -9.65 -6.24
N LYS A 30 -6.46 -10.77 -5.91
CA LYS A 30 -6.17 -12.09 -6.45
C LYS A 30 -7.40 -12.57 -7.19
N VAL A 31 -7.23 -13.45 -8.15
CA VAL A 31 -8.35 -14.04 -8.88
C VAL A 31 -8.49 -15.50 -8.43
N THR A 32 -9.68 -15.86 -7.94
CA THR A 32 -10.03 -17.25 -7.58
C THR A 32 -9.95 -18.16 -8.81
N LYS A 33 -9.96 -19.49 -8.62
CA LYS A 33 -9.81 -20.43 -9.74
C LYS A 33 -10.92 -20.30 -10.79
N ASP A 34 -12.10 -19.89 -10.35
CA ASP A 34 -13.32 -19.65 -11.13
C ASP A 34 -13.46 -18.19 -11.62
N GLY A 35 -12.43 -17.35 -11.44
CA GLY A 35 -12.31 -16.09 -12.16
C GLY A 35 -12.86 -14.86 -11.45
N PHE A 36 -12.96 -14.86 -10.11
CA PHE A 36 -13.44 -13.70 -9.36
C PHE A 36 -12.30 -12.93 -8.68
N PRO A 37 -12.17 -11.62 -8.92
CA PRO A 37 -11.25 -10.77 -8.16
C PRO A 37 -11.68 -10.64 -6.70
N VAL A 38 -10.96 -11.31 -5.81
CA VAL A 38 -11.16 -11.23 -4.36
C VAL A 38 -10.21 -10.21 -3.73
N ILE A 39 -10.64 -9.60 -2.65
CA ILE A 39 -9.80 -8.72 -1.84
C ILE A 39 -9.24 -9.58 -0.71
N PHE A 40 -7.92 -9.80 -0.73
CA PHE A 40 -7.24 -10.55 0.32
C PHE A 40 -5.74 -10.29 0.29
N HIS A 41 -5.15 -9.94 1.44
CA HIS A 41 -3.74 -9.51 1.51
C HIS A 41 -2.75 -10.64 1.22
N ASP A 42 -2.92 -11.80 1.86
CA ASP A 42 -1.92 -12.87 1.86
C ASP A 42 -2.08 -13.82 0.67
N VAL A 43 -1.00 -14.49 0.25
CA VAL A 43 -1.05 -15.48 -0.84
C VAL A 43 -1.81 -16.74 -0.41
N PHE A 44 -1.69 -17.07 0.87
CA PHE A 44 -2.25 -18.26 1.47
C PHE A 44 -3.24 -17.88 2.57
N LEU A 45 -4.33 -18.64 2.64
CA LEU A 45 -5.28 -18.67 3.73
C LEU A 45 -5.02 -19.95 4.52
N PHE A 46 -4.91 -19.85 5.83
CA PHE A 46 -4.82 -21.01 6.72
C PHE A 46 -6.19 -21.22 7.37
N THR A 47 -6.64 -22.47 7.42
CA THR A 47 -7.93 -22.87 8.02
C THR A 47 -7.73 -24.16 8.80
N GLU A 48 -8.67 -24.49 9.67
CA GLU A 48 -8.74 -25.82 10.27
C GLU A 48 -9.73 -26.72 9.51
N GLU A 49 -9.34 -27.95 9.21
CA GLU A 49 -10.24 -29.01 8.76
C GLU A 49 -9.96 -30.29 9.55
N LYS A 50 -10.98 -30.83 10.24
CA LYS A 50 -10.87 -32.04 11.07
C LYS A 50 -9.73 -31.98 12.10
N GLY A 51 -9.52 -30.82 12.73
CA GLY A 51 -8.48 -30.61 13.75
C GLY A 51 -7.06 -30.44 13.19
N LEU A 52 -6.90 -30.34 11.86
CA LEU A 52 -5.61 -30.08 11.22
C LEU A 52 -5.61 -28.71 10.54
N ILE A 53 -4.55 -27.94 10.77
CA ILE A 53 -4.33 -26.69 10.05
C ILE A 53 -3.90 -27.00 8.62
N ILE A 54 -4.67 -26.51 7.66
CA ILE A 54 -4.43 -26.65 6.23
C ILE A 54 -4.09 -25.28 5.66
N GLU A 55 -3.00 -25.23 4.90
CA GLU A 55 -2.62 -24.08 4.08
C GLU A 55 -3.29 -24.21 2.71
N LYS A 56 -4.03 -23.16 2.30
CA LYS A 56 -4.65 -23.09 0.98
C LYS A 56 -4.21 -21.83 0.25
N ARG A 57 -3.82 -21.98 -1.01
CA ARG A 57 -3.54 -20.84 -1.87
C ARG A 57 -4.84 -20.21 -2.32
N VAL A 58 -4.98 -18.89 -2.15
CA VAL A 58 -6.23 -18.17 -2.45
C VAL A 58 -6.65 -18.31 -3.92
N THR A 59 -5.69 -18.37 -4.85
CA THR A 59 -5.96 -18.52 -6.29
C THR A 59 -6.48 -19.91 -6.68
N ASP A 60 -6.42 -20.88 -5.77
CA ASP A 60 -6.84 -22.27 -6.02
C ASP A 60 -8.23 -22.56 -5.42
N LEU A 61 -8.80 -21.59 -4.69
CA LEU A 61 -10.16 -21.64 -4.12
C LEU A 61 -11.20 -21.24 -5.18
N THR A 62 -12.42 -21.78 -5.10
CA THR A 62 -13.59 -21.14 -5.76
C THR A 62 -13.97 -19.89 -4.99
N LEU A 63 -14.80 -19.04 -5.58
CA LEU A 63 -15.39 -17.92 -4.86
C LEU A 63 -16.19 -18.39 -3.65
N ASP A 64 -17.08 -19.37 -3.82
CA ASP A 64 -17.91 -19.90 -2.72
C ASP A 64 -17.07 -20.46 -1.57
N GLU A 65 -15.97 -21.15 -1.90
CA GLU A 65 -15.05 -21.66 -0.89
C GLU A 65 -14.35 -20.50 -0.17
N PHE A 66 -13.84 -19.51 -0.90
CA PHE A 66 -13.20 -18.33 -0.32
C PHE A 66 -14.13 -17.55 0.62
N LEU A 67 -15.38 -17.29 0.22
CA LEU A 67 -16.35 -16.56 1.02
C LEU A 67 -16.86 -17.34 2.25
N SER A 68 -16.66 -18.67 2.28
CA SER A 68 -17.04 -19.50 3.43
C SER A 68 -16.12 -19.34 4.66
N TYR A 69 -15.02 -18.60 4.54
CA TYR A 69 -14.06 -18.35 5.62
C TYR A 69 -14.28 -17.00 6.30
N GLY A 70 -13.95 -16.92 7.59
CA GLY A 70 -14.00 -15.67 8.38
C GLY A 70 -15.42 -15.22 8.73
N PRO A 71 -15.59 -13.98 9.20
CA PRO A 71 -16.91 -13.41 9.49
C PRO A 71 -17.87 -13.54 8.30
N GLN A 72 -19.15 -13.75 8.58
CA GLN A 72 -20.19 -13.97 7.55
C GLN A 72 -21.22 -12.84 7.57
N ARG A 73 -21.77 -12.52 6.39
CA ARG A 73 -22.79 -11.45 6.22
C ARG A 73 -24.06 -11.68 7.04
N SER A 74 -24.47 -12.93 7.20
CA SER A 74 -25.64 -13.33 7.99
C SER A 74 -25.17 -13.95 9.29
N ALA A 75 -25.74 -13.50 10.41
CA ALA A 75 -25.48 -14.07 11.73
C ALA A 75 -25.89 -15.55 11.86
N GLU A 76 -26.72 -16.06 10.93
CA GLU A 76 -27.13 -17.47 10.88
C GLU A 76 -26.03 -18.39 10.31
N ASN A 77 -25.05 -17.82 9.60
CA ASN A 77 -23.96 -18.57 8.98
C ASN A 77 -22.71 -18.48 9.85
N VAL A 78 -22.17 -19.63 10.25
CA VAL A 78 -20.86 -19.70 10.92
C VAL A 78 -19.79 -19.94 9.86
N GLY A 79 -18.90 -18.97 9.70
CA GLY A 79 -17.77 -19.10 8.79
C GLY A 79 -16.70 -20.04 9.33
N LYS A 80 -15.93 -20.64 8.41
CA LYS A 80 -14.76 -21.45 8.77
C LYS A 80 -13.66 -20.55 9.35
N PRO A 81 -12.95 -20.98 10.40
CA PRO A 81 -11.94 -20.17 11.05
C PRO A 81 -10.78 -19.85 10.09
N ILE A 82 -10.23 -18.64 10.23
CA ILE A 82 -9.03 -18.20 9.51
C ILE A 82 -7.88 -18.16 10.51
N TYR A 83 -6.71 -18.62 10.08
CA TYR A 83 -5.47 -18.53 10.82
C TYR A 83 -4.46 -17.70 10.03
N ARG A 84 -3.51 -17.09 10.75
CA ARG A 84 -2.37 -16.40 10.16
C ARG A 84 -1.07 -16.99 10.65
N LYS A 85 -0.06 -16.94 9.78
CA LYS A 85 1.29 -17.40 10.06
C LYS A 85 2.23 -16.20 10.13
N THR A 86 2.93 -16.04 11.25
CA THR A 86 3.97 -15.01 11.39
C THR A 86 5.18 -15.34 10.53
N LYS A 87 6.06 -14.37 10.29
CA LYS A 87 7.36 -14.61 9.64
C LYS A 87 8.21 -15.65 10.40
N GLY A 88 8.04 -15.77 11.72
CA GLY A 88 8.70 -16.78 12.56
C GLY A 88 8.07 -18.18 12.48
N GLY A 89 6.99 -18.36 11.71
CA GLY A 89 6.33 -19.64 11.49
C GLY A 89 5.23 -19.98 12.49
N THR A 90 5.01 -19.16 13.52
CA THR A 90 3.93 -19.34 14.49
C THR A 90 2.58 -19.12 13.82
N ILE A 91 1.66 -20.05 14.02
CA ILE A 91 0.28 -19.96 13.54
C ILE A 91 -0.63 -19.56 14.71
N PHE A 92 -1.52 -18.60 14.47
CA PHE A 92 -2.51 -18.16 15.44
C PHE A 92 -3.85 -17.94 14.75
N GLU A 93 -4.93 -18.12 15.49
CA GLU A 93 -6.27 -17.84 15.00
C GLU A 93 -6.42 -16.33 14.77
N TRP A 94 -6.96 -15.97 13.61
CA TRP A 94 -7.31 -14.60 13.28
C TRP A 94 -8.69 -14.29 13.83
N ALA A 95 -8.73 -13.99 15.12
CA ALA A 95 -9.93 -13.51 15.82
C ALA A 95 -9.71 -12.03 16.19
N VAL A 96 -10.31 -11.14 15.41
CA VAL A 96 -10.30 -9.69 15.65
C VAL A 96 -11.71 -9.25 16.02
N GLU A 97 -11.84 -8.31 16.96
CA GLU A 97 -13.14 -7.86 17.49
C GLU A 97 -14.01 -7.22 16.41
N ASP A 98 -13.42 -6.35 15.57
CA ASP A 98 -14.06 -5.68 14.44
C ASP A 98 -13.38 -6.12 13.13
N ASP A 99 -13.84 -7.23 12.55
CA ASP A 99 -13.44 -7.66 11.20
C ASP A 99 -14.69 -7.86 10.32
N ASP A 100 -14.54 -7.60 9.02
CA ASP A 100 -15.65 -7.72 8.08
C ASP A 100 -15.52 -9.00 7.24
N HIS A 101 -16.61 -9.41 6.59
CA HIS A 101 -16.61 -10.61 5.75
C HIS A 101 -15.67 -10.44 4.55
N LEU A 102 -15.09 -11.57 4.12
CA LEU A 102 -14.34 -11.63 2.87
C LEU A 102 -15.22 -11.20 1.68
N CYS A 103 -14.64 -10.48 0.72
CA CYS A 103 -15.42 -9.88 -0.36
C CYS A 103 -14.70 -9.89 -1.71
N ILE A 104 -15.46 -9.64 -2.77
CA ILE A 104 -14.92 -9.42 -4.12
C ILE A 104 -14.75 -7.92 -4.40
N LEU A 105 -13.91 -7.60 -5.38
CA LEU A 105 -13.74 -6.20 -5.82
C LEU A 105 -15.07 -5.52 -6.14
N LYS A 106 -15.97 -6.23 -6.81
CA LYS A 106 -17.27 -5.67 -7.15
C LYS A 106 -18.05 -5.19 -5.92
N ASP A 107 -18.02 -5.96 -4.83
CA ASP A 107 -18.67 -5.56 -3.57
C ASP A 107 -18.12 -4.23 -3.06
N VAL A 108 -16.79 -4.05 -3.13
CA VAL A 108 -16.12 -2.82 -2.68
C VAL A 108 -16.56 -1.61 -3.50
N PHE A 109 -16.67 -1.73 -4.83
CA PHE A 109 -17.16 -0.61 -5.65
C PHE A 109 -18.62 -0.22 -5.35
N GLN A 110 -19.42 -1.19 -4.89
CA GLN A 110 -20.83 -0.98 -4.57
C GLN A 110 -21.07 -0.45 -3.15
N SER A 111 -20.25 -0.86 -2.19
CA SER A 111 -20.42 -0.50 -0.78
C SER A 111 -19.73 0.81 -0.40
N VAL A 112 -18.67 1.18 -1.11
CA VAL A 112 -17.89 2.37 -0.82
C VAL A 112 -18.51 3.61 -1.47
N ASN A 113 -18.39 4.78 -0.85
CA ASN A 113 -18.87 6.05 -1.41
C ASN A 113 -18.18 6.41 -2.75
N ASP A 114 -18.95 6.77 -3.78
CA ASP A 114 -18.48 7.09 -5.16
C ASP A 114 -17.49 8.26 -5.27
N SER A 115 -17.43 9.14 -4.28
CA SER A 115 -16.42 10.21 -4.22
C SER A 115 -15.01 9.72 -3.94
N LEU A 116 -14.84 8.49 -3.47
CA LEU A 116 -13.55 7.93 -3.10
C LEU A 116 -12.91 7.20 -4.29
N GLY A 117 -11.64 7.47 -4.55
CA GLY A 117 -10.87 6.71 -5.52
C GLY A 117 -10.26 5.45 -4.93
N PHE A 118 -9.50 4.70 -5.73
CA PHE A 118 -8.84 3.48 -5.28
C PHE A 118 -7.42 3.35 -5.81
N ASN A 119 -6.52 2.95 -4.92
CA ASN A 119 -5.30 2.25 -5.31
C ASN A 119 -5.57 0.74 -5.36
N ILE A 120 -5.43 0.16 -6.54
CA ILE A 120 -5.66 -1.26 -6.78
C ILE A 120 -4.32 -1.97 -6.90
N GLU A 121 -3.92 -2.69 -5.85
CA GLU A 121 -2.70 -3.50 -5.89
C GLU A 121 -2.98 -4.89 -6.47
N LEU A 122 -2.29 -5.24 -7.55
CA LEU A 122 -2.28 -6.60 -8.07
C LEU A 122 -1.15 -7.39 -7.43
N LYS A 123 -1.50 -8.42 -6.65
CA LYS A 123 -0.52 -9.27 -5.97
C LYS A 123 -0.36 -10.61 -6.65
N PHE A 124 0.89 -10.96 -6.90
CA PHE A 124 1.31 -12.25 -7.45
C PHE A 124 2.24 -12.93 -6.46
N ASP A 125 2.18 -14.26 -6.38
CA ASP A 125 3.09 -15.03 -5.52
C ASP A 125 4.54 -14.93 -6.03
N ASN A 126 5.42 -14.35 -5.23
CA ASN A 126 6.85 -14.21 -5.57
C ASN A 126 7.57 -15.56 -5.76
N ASN A 127 7.03 -16.65 -5.19
CA ASN A 127 7.62 -17.98 -5.27
C ASN A 127 7.14 -18.78 -6.50
N ARG A 128 6.28 -18.19 -7.33
CA ARG A 128 5.76 -18.80 -8.56
C ARG A 128 6.23 -18.02 -9.78
N VAL A 129 6.64 -18.75 -10.81
CA VAL A 129 6.86 -18.19 -12.14
C VAL A 129 5.51 -18.11 -12.86
N TYR A 130 5.16 -16.94 -13.37
CA TYR A 130 3.96 -16.73 -14.18
C TYR A 130 4.35 -16.56 -15.64
N THR A 131 3.62 -17.23 -16.52
CA THR A 131 3.66 -16.93 -17.96
C THR A 131 2.96 -15.62 -18.26
N GLU A 132 3.32 -14.97 -19.38
CA GLU A 132 2.63 -13.76 -19.83
C GLU A 132 1.11 -14.00 -19.97
N ALA A 133 0.71 -15.14 -20.51
CA ALA A 133 -0.71 -15.49 -20.69
C ALA A 133 -1.46 -15.58 -19.36
N GLU A 134 -0.85 -16.13 -18.31
CA GLU A 134 -1.44 -16.19 -16.97
C GLU A 134 -1.61 -14.79 -16.36
N LEU A 135 -0.57 -13.95 -16.46
CA LEU A 135 -0.63 -12.55 -16.00
C LEU A 135 -1.72 -11.78 -16.73
N VAL A 136 -1.73 -11.84 -18.08
CA VAL A 136 -2.73 -11.18 -18.93
C VAL A 136 -4.15 -11.63 -18.58
N ARG A 137 -4.37 -12.93 -18.33
CA ARG A 137 -5.67 -13.46 -17.94
C ARG A 137 -6.15 -12.81 -16.63
N VAL A 138 -5.31 -12.80 -15.59
CA VAL A 138 -5.64 -12.21 -14.28
C VAL A 138 -5.90 -10.70 -14.41
N ILE A 139 -5.01 -9.98 -15.11
CA ILE A 139 -5.11 -8.54 -15.31
C ILE A 139 -6.42 -8.18 -16.04
N LYS A 140 -6.77 -8.90 -17.12
CA LYS A 140 -8.01 -8.65 -17.87
C LYS A 140 -9.27 -8.85 -17.03
N VAL A 141 -9.31 -9.87 -16.18
CA VAL A 141 -10.46 -10.11 -15.28
C VAL A 141 -10.62 -8.95 -14.30
N ILE A 142 -9.54 -8.49 -13.68
CA ILE A 142 -9.58 -7.36 -12.75
C ILE A 142 -9.98 -6.08 -13.49
N MET A 143 -9.37 -5.81 -14.64
CA MET A 143 -9.68 -4.62 -15.45
C MET A 143 -11.13 -4.60 -15.89
N LYS A 144 -11.72 -5.75 -16.23
CA LYS A 144 -13.14 -5.82 -16.58
C LYS A 144 -14.02 -5.33 -15.44
N VAL A 145 -13.79 -5.80 -14.22
CA VAL A 145 -14.56 -5.34 -13.04
C VAL A 145 -14.34 -3.85 -12.78
N VAL A 146 -13.10 -3.35 -12.94
CA VAL A 146 -12.83 -1.90 -12.80
C VAL A 146 -13.60 -1.08 -13.84
N LEU A 147 -13.56 -1.46 -15.11
CA LEU A 147 -14.24 -0.73 -16.17
C LEU A 147 -15.77 -0.78 -16.04
N ASP A 148 -16.31 -1.90 -15.54
CA ASP A 148 -17.74 -2.07 -15.38
C ASP A 148 -18.30 -1.38 -14.12
N ASP A 149 -17.54 -1.35 -13.00
CA ASP A 149 -18.07 -0.96 -11.68
C ASP A 149 -17.40 0.30 -11.07
N ALA A 150 -16.26 0.79 -11.58
CA ALA A 150 -15.55 1.93 -10.95
C ALA A 150 -16.22 3.29 -11.18
N LYS A 151 -17.11 3.43 -12.17
CA LYS A 151 -17.78 4.70 -12.54
C LYS A 151 -16.73 5.81 -12.77
N GLU A 152 -16.98 7.02 -12.27
CA GLU A 152 -16.12 8.21 -12.39
C GLU A 152 -15.02 8.30 -11.32
N ARG A 153 -14.74 7.20 -10.60
CA ARG A 153 -13.74 7.21 -9.54
C ARG A 153 -12.34 7.41 -10.10
N VAL A 154 -11.51 8.09 -9.31
CA VAL A 154 -10.07 8.13 -9.55
C VAL A 154 -9.49 6.75 -9.21
N ILE A 155 -8.93 6.05 -10.19
CA ILE A 155 -8.31 4.74 -9.99
C ILE A 155 -6.83 4.82 -10.35
N MET A 156 -5.99 4.17 -9.56
CA MET A 156 -4.63 3.83 -9.94
C MET A 156 -4.36 2.34 -9.72
N PHE A 157 -3.46 1.78 -10.53
CA PHE A 157 -2.98 0.41 -10.36
C PHE A 157 -1.57 0.41 -9.80
N SER A 158 -1.27 -0.55 -8.91
CA SER A 158 0.08 -0.79 -8.44
C SER A 158 0.43 -2.27 -8.36
N THR A 159 1.70 -2.64 -8.50
CA THR A 159 2.16 -4.02 -8.26
C THR A 159 3.66 -4.08 -7.99
N PHE A 160 4.10 -5.05 -7.18
CA PHE A 160 5.51 -5.40 -7.01
C PHE A 160 6.05 -6.28 -8.15
N HIS A 161 5.18 -6.84 -9.00
CA HIS A 161 5.59 -7.76 -10.06
C HIS A 161 5.96 -6.98 -11.32
N PRO A 162 7.25 -6.97 -11.75
CA PRO A 162 7.71 -6.11 -12.84
C PRO A 162 6.96 -6.34 -14.15
N ASP A 163 6.81 -7.61 -14.58
CA ASP A 163 6.13 -7.91 -15.84
C ASP A 163 4.64 -7.58 -15.80
N ALA A 164 3.97 -7.76 -14.65
CA ALA A 164 2.59 -7.36 -14.49
C ALA A 164 2.43 -5.83 -14.61
N ALA A 165 3.34 -5.03 -14.05
CA ALA A 165 3.30 -3.57 -14.17
C ALA A 165 3.36 -3.14 -15.65
N LEU A 166 4.29 -3.73 -16.42
CA LEU A 166 4.43 -3.48 -17.85
C LEU A 166 3.18 -3.92 -18.63
N LEU A 167 2.63 -5.09 -18.30
CA LEU A 167 1.43 -5.62 -18.96
C LEU A 167 0.18 -4.79 -18.66
N ILE A 168 -0.03 -4.34 -17.41
CA ILE A 168 -1.15 -3.46 -17.07
C ILE A 168 -1.09 -2.20 -17.92
N ARG A 169 0.09 -1.57 -18.04
CA ARG A 169 0.26 -0.37 -18.86
C ARG A 169 0.11 -0.63 -20.36
N LYS A 170 0.50 -1.81 -20.84
CA LYS A 170 0.30 -2.21 -22.25
C LYS A 170 -1.17 -2.47 -22.58
N LEU A 171 -1.95 -2.99 -21.62
CA LEU A 171 -3.35 -3.39 -21.82
C LEU A 171 -4.34 -2.24 -21.65
N GLN A 172 -3.96 -1.13 -21.00
CA GLN A 172 -4.78 0.07 -20.89
C GLN A 172 -3.96 1.35 -20.78
N ASN A 173 -4.56 2.46 -21.15
CA ASN A 173 -3.98 3.80 -21.05
C ASN A 173 -4.82 4.80 -20.24
N LEU A 174 -5.95 4.37 -19.66
CA LEU A 174 -6.91 5.20 -18.94
C LEU A 174 -6.44 5.55 -17.52
N TYR A 175 -5.96 4.55 -16.79
CA TYR A 175 -5.58 4.67 -15.39
C TYR A 175 -4.05 4.64 -15.24
N PRO A 176 -3.49 5.49 -14.35
CA PRO A 176 -2.07 5.47 -14.07
C PRO A 176 -1.64 4.13 -13.44
N VAL A 177 -0.43 3.70 -13.76
CA VAL A 177 0.19 2.48 -13.25
C VAL A 177 1.46 2.87 -12.51
N PHE A 178 1.58 2.39 -11.28
CA PHE A 178 2.72 2.60 -10.41
C PHE A 178 3.44 1.29 -10.12
N PHE A 179 4.76 1.33 -10.02
CA PHE A 179 5.55 0.18 -9.59
C PHE A 179 5.83 0.25 -8.09
N LEU A 180 5.51 -0.83 -7.36
CA LEU A 180 5.81 -0.94 -5.93
C LEU A 180 7.24 -1.43 -5.74
N SER A 181 8.01 -0.77 -4.88
CA SER A 181 9.41 -1.12 -4.61
C SER A 181 9.74 -1.06 -3.12
N ASN A 182 10.45 -2.07 -2.63
CA ASN A 182 11.07 -2.03 -1.30
C ASN A 182 12.35 -1.19 -1.27
N GLY A 183 12.77 -0.63 -2.41
CA GLY A 183 13.93 0.27 -2.52
C GLY A 183 15.24 -0.31 -1.99
N GLY A 184 15.41 -1.63 -2.09
CA GLY A 184 16.59 -2.36 -1.61
C GLY A 184 16.54 -2.79 -0.14
N ASN A 185 15.44 -2.53 0.58
CA ASN A 185 15.25 -3.04 1.95
C ASN A 185 15.00 -4.56 2.01
N GLU A 186 14.69 -5.17 0.87
CA GLU A 186 14.55 -6.61 0.70
C GLU A 186 15.17 -6.99 -0.65
N ILE A 187 15.94 -8.09 -0.67
CA ILE A 187 16.57 -8.60 -1.88
C ILE A 187 15.70 -9.71 -2.48
N HIS A 188 15.28 -9.50 -3.71
CA HIS A 188 14.52 -10.45 -4.52
C HIS A 188 15.42 -11.10 -5.56
N SER A 189 15.02 -12.27 -6.05
CA SER A 189 15.67 -12.95 -7.18
C SER A 189 15.61 -12.12 -8.46
N ASP A 190 14.50 -11.42 -8.69
CA ASP A 190 14.36 -10.47 -9.79
C ASP A 190 15.03 -9.14 -9.43
N THR A 191 16.16 -8.86 -10.09
CA THR A 191 16.99 -7.69 -9.83
C THR A 191 16.27 -6.37 -10.05
N ARG A 192 15.22 -6.35 -10.90
CA ARG A 192 14.41 -5.14 -11.18
C ARG A 192 13.69 -4.60 -9.94
N ARG A 193 13.61 -5.40 -8.87
CA ARG A 193 12.93 -5.07 -7.60
C ARG A 193 13.88 -4.57 -6.51
N ASN A 194 15.19 -4.60 -6.75
CA ASN A 194 16.19 -4.54 -5.67
C ASN A 194 16.72 -3.13 -5.38
N SER A 195 16.26 -2.10 -6.09
CA SER A 195 16.62 -0.71 -5.76
C SER A 195 15.61 0.30 -6.30
N LEU A 196 15.74 1.56 -5.88
CA LEU A 196 14.98 2.68 -6.44
C LEU A 196 15.41 2.96 -7.89
N GLU A 197 16.70 2.81 -8.20
CA GLU A 197 17.23 3.01 -9.55
C GLU A 197 16.64 2.00 -10.54
N GLU A 198 16.53 0.72 -10.15
CA GLU A 198 15.90 -0.30 -10.98
C GLU A 198 14.39 -0.06 -11.13
N ALA A 199 13.73 0.42 -10.08
CA ALA A 199 12.33 0.83 -10.14
C ALA A 199 12.10 1.98 -11.15
N VAL A 200 12.98 2.99 -11.16
CA VAL A 200 12.96 4.09 -12.15
C VAL A 200 13.14 3.55 -13.56
N LYS A 201 14.15 2.69 -13.79
CA LYS A 201 14.39 2.08 -15.11
C LYS A 201 13.16 1.32 -15.62
N LEU A 202 12.52 0.52 -14.76
CA LEU A 202 11.30 -0.20 -15.11
C LEU A 202 10.18 0.76 -15.51
N CYS A 203 9.96 1.82 -14.71
CA CYS A 203 8.91 2.79 -14.98
C CYS A 203 9.12 3.49 -16.32
N LEU A 204 10.34 3.94 -16.60
CA LEU A 204 10.69 4.60 -17.85
C LEU A 204 10.55 3.66 -19.06
N ALA A 205 11.03 2.42 -18.95
CA ALA A 205 10.90 1.42 -20.02
C ALA A 205 9.44 1.04 -20.31
N GLY A 206 8.59 1.02 -19.27
CA GLY A 206 7.18 0.68 -19.39
C GLY A 206 6.22 1.84 -19.66
N GLY A 207 6.70 3.09 -19.60
CA GLY A 207 5.82 4.26 -19.61
C GLY A 207 4.86 4.29 -18.43
N LEU A 208 5.31 3.83 -17.25
CA LEU A 208 4.56 3.89 -16.00
C LEU A 208 4.58 5.32 -15.43
N GLN A 209 3.60 5.64 -14.59
CA GLN A 209 3.39 7.01 -14.09
C GLN A 209 4.19 7.31 -12.81
N GLY A 210 4.62 6.29 -12.07
CA GLY A 210 5.42 6.54 -10.88
C GLY A 210 5.78 5.31 -10.07
N ILE A 211 6.35 5.57 -8.90
CA ILE A 211 6.84 4.57 -7.96
C ILE A 211 6.10 4.73 -6.63
N VAL A 212 5.73 3.59 -6.03
CA VAL A 212 5.28 3.52 -4.64
C VAL A 212 6.39 2.82 -3.84
N SER A 213 7.16 3.58 -3.08
CA SER A 213 8.36 3.09 -2.38
C SER A 213 8.13 2.82 -0.90
N GLU A 214 8.82 1.82 -0.34
CA GLU A 214 8.94 1.72 1.12
C GLU A 214 9.68 2.98 1.64
N VAL A 215 9.12 3.59 2.68
CA VAL A 215 9.55 4.89 3.20
C VAL A 215 10.99 4.90 3.69
N LYS A 216 11.48 3.81 4.31
CA LYS A 216 12.88 3.75 4.77
C LYS A 216 13.87 3.85 3.62
N ALA A 217 13.53 3.36 2.43
CA ALA A 217 14.41 3.51 1.28
C ALA A 217 14.60 4.99 0.89
N ILE A 218 13.53 5.79 1.00
CA ILE A 218 13.56 7.22 0.75
C ILE A 218 14.32 7.96 1.86
N LEU A 219 14.07 7.61 3.12
CA LEU A 219 14.72 8.28 4.25
C LEU A 219 16.23 7.98 4.34
N ARG A 220 16.66 6.79 3.90
CA ARG A 220 18.09 6.43 3.79
C ARG A 220 18.78 7.09 2.61
N ASN A 221 18.05 7.44 1.56
CA ASN A 221 18.58 8.13 0.39
C ASN A 221 17.67 9.27 -0.10
N PRO A 222 17.60 10.41 0.64
CA PRO A 222 16.79 11.56 0.25
C PRO A 222 17.05 12.08 -1.16
N SER A 223 18.29 11.95 -1.65
CA SER A 223 18.67 12.40 -2.99
C SER A 223 17.94 11.67 -4.12
N ALA A 224 17.41 10.47 -3.83
CA ALA A 224 16.62 9.70 -4.79
C ALA A 224 15.32 10.41 -5.17
N ILE A 225 14.74 11.22 -4.28
CA ILE A 225 13.50 11.95 -4.57
C ILE A 225 13.68 12.89 -5.77
N ASN A 226 14.77 13.66 -5.78
CA ASN A 226 15.07 14.57 -6.89
C ASN A 226 15.29 13.78 -8.18
N LYS A 227 16.05 12.67 -8.14
CA LYS A 227 16.27 11.83 -9.32
C LYS A 227 14.98 11.26 -9.92
N ILE A 228 14.05 10.83 -9.05
CA ILE A 228 12.74 10.31 -9.48
C ILE A 228 11.92 11.43 -10.13
N LYS A 229 11.89 12.62 -9.53
CA LYS A 229 11.21 13.79 -10.07
C LYS A 229 11.79 14.29 -11.38
N ASP A 230 13.12 14.36 -11.49
CA ASP A 230 13.84 14.75 -12.70
C ASP A 230 13.57 13.76 -13.85
N SER A 231 13.17 12.52 -13.51
CA SER A 231 12.71 11.51 -14.47
C SER A 231 11.21 11.63 -14.82
N HIS A 232 10.54 12.69 -14.35
CA HIS A 232 9.10 12.93 -14.52
C HIS A 232 8.21 11.81 -13.99
N LEU A 233 8.65 11.13 -12.93
CA LEU A 233 7.89 10.09 -12.25
C LEU A 233 7.31 10.61 -10.94
N SER A 234 6.05 10.29 -10.66
CA SER A 234 5.44 10.55 -9.35
C SER A 234 6.02 9.62 -8.28
N LEU A 235 6.16 10.13 -7.06
CA LEU A 235 6.63 9.33 -5.91
C LEU A 235 5.59 9.32 -4.78
N ILE A 236 5.15 8.12 -4.44
CA ILE A 236 4.33 7.83 -3.26
C ILE A 236 5.13 6.92 -2.33
N THR A 237 4.90 6.97 -1.02
CA THR A 237 5.52 6.04 -0.08
C THR A 237 4.53 5.18 0.69
N TYR A 238 4.99 4.05 1.21
CA TYR A 238 4.29 3.23 2.21
C TYR A 238 5.29 2.77 3.28
N GLY A 239 4.78 2.25 4.39
CA GLY A 239 5.61 1.62 5.42
C GLY A 239 5.25 2.13 6.81
N GLN A 240 5.85 1.53 7.85
CA GLN A 240 5.44 1.82 9.23
C GLN A 240 5.69 3.27 9.64
N LEU A 241 6.71 3.92 9.07
CA LEU A 241 7.02 5.32 9.39
C LEU A 241 6.05 6.31 8.76
N ASN A 242 5.18 5.88 7.84
CA ASN A 242 4.08 6.70 7.38
C ASN A 242 2.96 6.84 8.42
N ASN A 243 3.04 6.11 9.54
CA ASN A 243 2.15 6.26 10.69
C ASN A 243 2.72 7.21 11.75
N VAL A 244 3.74 7.99 11.40
CA VAL A 244 4.32 9.04 12.24
C VAL A 244 4.13 10.37 11.53
N GLY A 245 3.26 11.24 12.04
CA GLY A 245 2.82 12.47 11.36
C GLY A 245 3.97 13.41 11.00
N GLU A 246 4.97 13.52 11.87
CA GLU A 246 6.16 14.33 11.67
C GLU A 246 7.05 13.77 10.54
N VAL A 247 7.08 12.44 10.38
CA VAL A 247 7.77 11.80 9.25
C VAL A 247 7.01 12.02 7.95
N VAL A 248 5.69 11.99 7.96
CA VAL A 248 4.86 12.35 6.80
C VAL A 248 5.07 13.82 6.41
N TYR A 249 5.10 14.73 7.38
CA TYR A 249 5.38 16.15 7.17
C TYR A 249 6.76 16.38 6.55
N MET A 250 7.80 15.69 7.03
CA MET A 250 9.12 15.73 6.40
C MET A 250 9.10 15.23 4.95
N GLN A 251 8.47 14.09 4.69
CA GLN A 251 8.35 13.54 3.33
C GLN A 251 7.69 14.53 2.37
N ARG A 252 6.67 15.24 2.83
CA ARG A 252 6.04 16.33 2.08
C ARG A 252 7.03 17.43 1.72
N ASN A 253 7.84 17.88 2.66
CA ASN A 253 8.79 18.99 2.41
C ASN A 253 9.93 18.56 1.49
N MET A 254 10.28 17.28 1.50
CA MET A 254 11.19 16.67 0.51
C MET A 254 10.50 16.46 -0.85
N GLY A 255 9.16 16.55 -0.85
CA GLY A 255 8.28 16.55 -2.00
C GLY A 255 7.92 15.16 -2.52
N VAL A 256 7.77 14.20 -1.63
CA VAL A 256 6.91 13.03 -1.87
C VAL A 256 5.48 13.51 -2.13
N GLU A 257 4.79 12.96 -3.12
CA GLU A 257 3.46 13.42 -3.57
C GLU A 257 2.30 12.76 -2.80
N GLY A 258 2.52 11.58 -2.24
CA GLY A 258 1.52 10.85 -1.46
C GLY A 258 2.13 9.86 -0.47
N VAL A 259 1.37 9.54 0.58
CA VAL A 259 1.76 8.57 1.62
C VAL A 259 0.62 7.58 1.89
N ILE A 260 0.95 6.29 1.96
CA ILE A 260 0.04 5.22 2.40
C ILE A 260 0.25 5.00 3.90
N VAL A 261 -0.81 5.17 4.68
CA VAL A 261 -0.84 5.20 6.15
C VAL A 261 -1.90 4.25 6.70
N ASP A 262 -1.72 3.74 7.90
CA ASP A 262 -2.67 2.89 8.62
C ASP A 262 -3.70 3.73 9.41
N VAL A 263 -3.29 4.91 9.92
CA VAL A 263 -4.08 5.79 10.79
C VAL A 263 -4.31 7.16 10.16
N VAL A 264 -5.41 7.32 9.40
CA VAL A 264 -5.61 8.54 8.59
C VAL A 264 -5.99 9.77 9.38
N GLU A 265 -6.95 9.66 10.29
CA GLU A 265 -7.43 10.80 11.09
C GLU A 265 -6.24 11.44 11.82
N GLU A 266 -5.48 10.62 12.55
CA GLU A 266 -4.29 11.05 13.28
C GLU A 266 -3.24 11.74 12.39
N ILE A 267 -2.94 11.15 11.22
CA ILE A 267 -1.97 11.74 10.29
C ILE A 267 -2.49 13.03 9.66
N MET A 268 -3.77 13.08 9.29
CA MET A 268 -4.39 14.28 8.71
C MET A 268 -4.42 15.44 9.71
N GLU A 269 -4.76 15.16 10.96
CA GLU A 269 -4.75 16.14 12.06
C GLU A 269 -3.32 16.67 12.29
N THR A 270 -2.36 15.77 12.51
CA THR A 270 -0.96 16.15 12.77
C THR A 270 -0.37 16.96 11.61
N VAL A 271 -0.60 16.53 10.37
CA VAL A 271 -0.10 17.27 9.18
C VAL A 271 -0.78 18.62 9.05
N SER A 272 -2.05 18.77 9.46
CA SER A 272 -2.74 20.07 9.46
C SER A 272 -2.13 21.02 10.49
N GLU A 273 -1.95 20.56 11.73
CA GLU A 273 -1.35 21.36 12.82
C GLU A 273 0.07 21.85 12.49
N LEU A 274 0.88 20.98 11.87
CA LEU A 274 2.24 21.34 11.44
C LEU A 274 2.25 22.37 10.30
N ASN A 275 1.19 22.46 9.47
CA ASN A 275 1.10 23.51 8.45
C ASN A 275 0.73 24.86 9.04
N ASP A 276 -0.17 24.84 10.02
CA ASP A 276 -0.64 26.08 10.65
C ASP A 276 0.50 26.74 11.43
N THR A 277 1.38 25.95 12.04
CA THR A 277 2.59 26.44 12.72
C THR A 277 3.67 26.98 11.76
N ASP A 278 3.88 26.34 10.59
CA ASP A 278 4.82 26.83 9.57
C ASP A 278 4.38 28.18 8.95
N SER A 279 3.06 28.44 8.93
CA SER A 279 2.51 29.73 8.48
C SER A 279 2.65 30.87 9.51
N GLY A 280 2.99 30.55 10.76
CA GLY A 280 2.95 31.47 11.90
C GLY A 280 4.31 31.89 12.49
N GLU A 281 5.32 31.03 12.54
CA GLU A 281 6.65 31.39 13.08
C GLU A 281 7.78 30.64 12.36
N ARG A 282 8.74 31.41 11.84
CA ARG A 282 9.86 30.88 11.05
C ARG A 282 10.88 30.20 11.97
N GLY A 283 10.85 28.87 12.02
CA GLY A 283 11.92 28.01 12.51
C GLY A 283 11.94 27.75 14.01
N GLN A 284 11.22 26.72 14.46
CA GLN A 284 11.54 26.08 15.74
C GLN A 284 12.18 24.71 15.48
N ALA A 285 13.46 24.59 15.85
CA ALA A 285 14.08 23.29 15.99
C ALA A 285 13.34 22.50 17.08
N LEU A 286 12.96 21.26 16.79
CA LEU A 286 12.31 20.36 17.75
C LEU A 286 13.02 20.44 19.11
N CYS A 287 12.27 20.75 20.16
CA CYS A 287 12.82 20.81 21.51
C CYS A 287 13.26 19.40 21.98
N ILE A 288 14.04 19.33 23.06
CA ILE A 288 14.59 18.06 23.56
C ILE A 288 13.46 17.08 23.93
N ASP A 289 12.36 17.59 24.48
CA ASP A 289 11.19 16.78 24.84
C ASP A 289 10.48 16.24 23.59
N GLU A 290 10.28 17.05 22.55
CA GLU A 290 9.71 16.60 21.27
C GLU A 290 10.61 15.58 20.57
N LYS A 291 11.93 15.76 20.60
CA LYS A 291 12.88 14.76 20.06
C LYS A 291 12.80 13.44 20.83
N THR A 292 12.57 13.49 22.14
CA THR A 292 12.46 12.30 22.98
C THR A 292 11.17 11.54 22.64
N VAL A 293 10.03 12.25 22.56
CA VAL A 293 8.73 11.67 22.16
C VAL A 293 8.79 11.10 20.74
N LEU A 294 9.41 11.80 19.79
CA LEU A 294 9.62 11.32 18.42
C LEU A 294 10.49 10.06 18.38
N THR A 295 11.58 10.07 19.17
CA THR A 295 12.45 8.90 19.30
C THR A 295 11.65 7.71 19.81
N GLU A 296 10.84 7.87 20.85
CA GLU A 296 9.99 6.80 21.39
C GLU A 296 8.95 6.27 20.38
N LYS A 297 8.31 7.18 19.61
CA LYS A 297 7.39 6.79 18.53
C LYS A 297 8.11 5.98 17.44
N MET A 298 9.35 6.34 17.12
CA MET A 298 10.15 5.77 16.02
C MET A 298 10.94 4.50 16.43
N ASP A 299 11.36 4.36 17.69
CA ASP A 299 12.18 3.24 18.19
C ASP A 299 11.46 1.89 18.09
N ARG A 300 10.13 1.91 18.05
CA ARG A 300 9.31 0.72 17.76
C ARG A 300 9.45 0.19 16.32
N HIS A 301 9.96 1.01 15.41
CA HIS A 301 9.93 0.75 13.96
C HIS A 301 11.27 0.99 13.25
N CYS A 302 12.24 1.62 13.90
CA CYS A 302 13.54 1.99 13.35
C CYS A 302 14.71 1.46 14.19
N SER A 303 15.87 1.30 13.56
CA SER A 303 17.13 1.18 14.30
C SER A 303 17.59 2.55 14.81
N LYS A 304 18.45 2.56 15.82
CA LYS A 304 19.02 3.82 16.37
C LYS A 304 19.73 4.64 15.30
N GLU A 305 20.41 3.98 14.36
CA GLU A 305 21.07 4.63 13.23
C GLU A 305 20.07 5.29 12.26
N GLU A 306 18.91 4.65 12.02
CA GLU A 306 17.84 5.22 11.18
C GLU A 306 17.23 6.47 11.83
N ILE A 307 17.03 6.43 13.14
CA ILE A 307 16.52 7.57 13.93
C ILE A 307 17.53 8.72 13.91
N LEU A 308 18.81 8.43 14.12
CA LEU A 308 19.88 9.44 14.06
C LEU A 308 20.00 10.07 12.67
N CYS A 309 19.86 9.27 11.61
CA CYS A 309 19.82 9.76 10.24
C CYS A 309 18.65 10.73 10.04
N LEU A 310 17.45 10.38 10.52
CA LEU A 310 16.27 11.25 10.45
C LEU A 310 16.45 12.56 11.20
N PHE A 311 17.01 12.52 12.42
CA PHE A 311 17.34 13.73 13.17
C PHE A 311 18.42 14.59 12.50
N SER A 312 19.31 14.01 11.70
CA SER A 312 20.29 14.78 10.93
C SER A 312 19.66 15.55 9.76
N LEU A 313 18.51 15.07 9.24
CA LEU A 313 17.78 15.70 8.13
C LEU A 313 16.85 16.82 8.59
N LEU A 314 16.34 16.75 9.83
CA LEU A 314 15.39 17.72 10.40
C LEU A 314 15.87 19.18 10.37
N PRO A 315 17.10 19.54 10.78
CA PRO A 315 17.61 20.91 10.71
C PRO A 315 17.73 21.45 9.28
N LEU A 316 17.96 20.58 8.29
CA LEU A 316 18.08 20.97 6.88
C LEU A 316 16.73 21.29 6.24
N LEU A 317 15.64 20.79 6.83
CA LEU A 317 14.26 20.98 6.36
C LEU A 317 13.54 22.13 7.06
N LEU A 318 13.91 22.46 8.30
CA LEU A 318 13.32 23.56 9.09
C LEU A 318 13.94 24.95 8.81
N HIS A 319 14.98 25.02 7.96
CA HIS A 319 15.73 26.24 7.67
C HIS A 319 15.75 26.63 6.17
N ARG A 320 14.86 26.06 5.34
CA ARG A 320 14.72 26.43 3.92
C ARG A 320 13.41 27.12 3.62
#